data_AF-A0A2N5YS40-F1
#
_entry.id   AF-A0A2N5YS40-F1
#
_cell.length_a   1.000
_cell.length_b   1.000
_cell.length_c   1.000
_cell.angle_alpha   90.00
_cell.angle_beta   90.00
_cell.angle_gamma   90.00
#
_symmetry.space_group_name_H-M   'P 1'
#
loop_
_entity.id
_entity.type
_entity.pdbx_description
1 polymer ?
#
loop_
_entity_poly.entity_id
_entity_poly.type
_entity_poly.pdbx_seq_one_letter_code
_entity_poly.pdbx_strand_id
1 'polypeptide(L)'
;MRKKIVVCSIELIQNNLKHNPEYTAKLSITENINEYVISIKETINKSKLENLKNKINEINKTEIDQLNQIYNQNLENNQINTGNGLVLCKLKSTKNIYIYYSETSNNLVESRIDITFEKL
;
A
#
# COMPACT_ATOMS: atom_id res chain seq x y z
N MET A 1 -13.41 2.67 -12.18
CA MET A 1 -12.06 3.20 -11.86
C MET A 1 -12.03 4.09 -10.62
N ARG A 2 -12.69 5.27 -10.64
CA ARG A 2 -12.64 6.30 -9.58
C ARG A 2 -12.83 5.76 -8.14
N LYS A 3 -13.84 4.90 -7.91
CA LYS A 3 -14.07 4.28 -6.59
C LYS A 3 -12.88 3.44 -6.11
N LYS A 4 -12.23 2.68 -7.00
CA LYS A 4 -11.05 1.88 -6.66
C LYS A 4 -9.91 2.78 -6.21
N ILE A 5 -9.68 3.87 -6.95
CA ILE A 5 -8.65 4.85 -6.63
C ILE A 5 -8.89 5.46 -5.25
N VAL A 6 -10.08 6.01 -5.00
CA VAL A 6 -10.43 6.63 -3.71
C VAL A 6 -10.27 5.65 -2.55
N VAL A 7 -10.75 4.41 -2.69
CA VAL A 7 -10.61 3.40 -1.64
C VAL A 7 -9.13 3.13 -1.35
N CYS A 8 -8.31 2.90 -2.37
CA CYS A 8 -6.89 2.63 -2.15
C CYS A 8 -6.16 3.84 -1.56
N SER A 9 -6.53 5.07 -1.95
CA SER A 9 -5.98 6.28 -1.33
C SER A 9 -6.30 6.36 0.16
N ILE A 10 -7.55 6.07 0.56
CA ILE A 10 -7.95 6.08 1.98
C ILE A 10 -7.19 5.01 2.76
N GLU A 11 -7.08 3.79 2.24
CA GLU A 11 -6.34 2.69 2.88
C GLU A 11 -4.86 3.05 3.10
N LEU A 12 -4.21 3.67 2.11
CA LEU A 12 -2.83 4.11 2.24
C LEU A 12 -2.67 5.21 3.31
N ILE A 13 -3.58 6.19 3.34
CA ILE A 13 -3.58 7.26 4.36
C ILE A 13 -3.80 6.67 5.76
N GLN A 14 -4.77 5.77 5.93
CA GLN A 14 -5.06 5.12 7.20
C GLN A 14 -3.89 4.27 7.69
N ASN A 15 -3.19 3.57 6.78
CA ASN A 15 -1.98 2.83 7.14
C ASN A 15 -0.90 3.76 7.71
N ASN A 16 -0.64 4.91 7.08
CA ASN A 16 0.30 5.88 7.64
C ASN A 16 -0.17 6.41 9.00
N LEU A 17 -1.43 6.83 9.13
CA LEU A 17 -1.96 7.34 10.40
C LEU A 17 -1.90 6.30 11.54
N LYS A 18 -2.05 5.01 11.23
CA LYS A 18 -1.96 3.93 12.22
C LYS A 18 -0.52 3.60 12.60
N HIS A 19 0.41 3.65 11.65
CA HIS A 19 1.75 3.11 11.83
C HIS A 19 2.83 4.15 12.05
N ASN A 20 2.66 5.35 11.51
CA ASN A 20 3.63 6.43 11.50
C ASN A 20 2.95 7.80 11.77
N PRO A 21 2.06 7.93 12.78
CA PRO A 21 1.31 9.17 13.03
C PRO A 21 2.20 10.39 13.31
N GLU A 22 3.42 10.16 13.77
CA GLU A 22 4.42 11.20 14.08
C GLU A 22 5.08 11.81 12.84
N TYR A 23 4.93 11.18 11.68
CA TYR A 23 5.61 11.58 10.45
C TYR A 23 4.65 12.09 9.38
N THR A 24 5.16 12.99 8.53
CA THR A 24 4.39 13.52 7.40
C THR A 24 4.29 12.46 6.30
N ALA A 25 3.11 12.36 5.69
CA ALA A 25 2.90 11.61 4.47
C ALA A 25 2.24 12.49 3.40
N LYS A 26 2.59 12.21 2.14
CA LYS A 26 2.03 12.85 0.96
C LYS A 26 1.45 11.78 0.04
N LEU A 27 0.16 11.87 -0.19
CA LEU A 27 -0.50 11.09 -1.24
C LEU A 27 -0.55 11.91 -2.53
N SER A 28 -0.20 11.30 -3.66
CA SER A 28 -0.35 11.86 -4.99
C SER A 28 -1.02 10.87 -5.92
N ILE A 29 -1.85 11.36 -6.83
CA ILE A 29 -2.46 10.59 -7.88
C ILE A 29 -1.96 11.16 -9.20
N THR A 30 -1.25 10.34 -9.97
CA THR A 30 -0.72 10.72 -11.28
C THR A 30 -1.54 10.03 -12.36
N GLU A 31 -2.02 10.81 -13.31
CA GLU A 31 -2.66 10.28 -14.52
C GLU A 31 -1.63 10.24 -15.65
N ASN A 32 -1.32 9.04 -16.14
CA ASN A 32 -0.51 8.81 -17.34
C ASN A 32 -1.44 8.49 -18.52
N ILE A 33 -0.92 8.30 -19.74
CA ILE A 33 -1.73 8.03 -20.94
C ILE A 33 -2.68 6.83 -20.71
N ASN A 34 -2.15 5.70 -20.22
CA ASN A 34 -2.89 4.43 -20.11
C ASN A 34 -3.19 3.99 -18.68
N GLU A 35 -2.82 4.78 -17.66
CA GLU A 35 -2.92 4.33 -16.28
C GLU A 35 -3.07 5.49 -15.29
N TYR A 36 -3.54 5.15 -14.10
CA TYR A 36 -3.47 5.99 -12.91
C TYR A 36 -2.50 5.34 -11.93
N VAL A 37 -1.63 6.13 -11.32
CA VAL A 37 -0.72 5.70 -10.25
C VAL A 37 -1.06 6.46 -8.98
N ILE A 38 -1.38 5.73 -7.92
CA ILE A 38 -1.49 6.28 -6.57
C ILE A 38 -0.16 6.04 -5.88
N SER A 39 0.47 7.12 -5.44
CA SER A 39 1.70 7.08 -4.67
C SER A 39 1.45 7.64 -3.28
N ILE A 40 1.87 6.94 -2.23
CA ILE A 40 2.04 7.54 -0.91
C ILE A 40 3.53 7.60 -0.60
N LYS A 41 4.05 8.80 -0.36
CA LYS A 41 5.39 9.04 0.16
C LYS A 41 5.28 9.32 1.65
N GLU A 42 6.00 8.60 2.48
CA GLU A 42 5.95 8.72 3.95
C GLU A 42 7.37 8.57 4.54
N THR A 43 7.60 9.16 5.71
CA THR A 43 8.80 8.89 6.50
C THR A 43 8.51 7.75 7.47
N ILE A 44 9.36 6.73 7.49
CA ILE A 44 9.20 5.57 8.37
C ILE A 44 10.53 5.20 9.05
N ASN A 45 10.45 4.51 10.17
CA ASN A 45 11.61 3.89 10.80
C ASN A 45 12.20 2.80 9.89
N LYS A 46 13.53 2.76 9.77
CA LYS A 46 14.26 1.75 8.98
C LYS A 46 13.94 0.32 9.43
N SER A 47 13.69 0.11 10.72
CA SER A 47 13.25 -1.20 11.25
C SER A 47 11.85 -1.63 10.74
N LYS A 48 10.96 -0.68 10.41
CA LYS A 48 9.64 -0.95 9.83
C LYS A 48 9.70 -1.20 8.32
N LEU A 49 10.72 -0.67 7.63
CA LEU A 49 10.87 -0.81 6.17
C LEU A 49 10.97 -2.27 5.74
N GLU A 50 11.80 -3.08 6.40
CA GLU A 50 11.98 -4.49 5.99
C GLU A 50 10.70 -5.31 6.18
N ASN A 51 9.97 -5.07 7.28
CA ASN A 51 8.66 -5.70 7.49
C ASN A 51 7.66 -5.31 6.39
N LEU A 52 7.65 -4.03 6.00
CA LEU A 52 6.78 -3.54 4.92
C LEU A 52 7.16 -4.15 3.56
N LYS A 53 8.45 -4.24 3.25
CA LYS A 53 8.95 -4.87 2.01
C LYS A 53 8.57 -6.35 1.94
N ASN A 54 8.79 -7.09 3.03
CA ASN A 54 8.44 -8.51 3.10
C ASN A 54 6.95 -8.71 2.88
N LYS A 55 6.13 -7.87 3.50
CA LYS A 55 4.67 -7.92 3.35
C LYS A 55 4.19 -7.62 1.94
N ILE A 56 4.75 -6.60 1.29
CA ILE A 56 4.44 -6.27 -0.10
C ILE A 56 4.88 -7.42 -1.03
N ASN A 57 6.04 -8.03 -0.77
CA ASN A 57 6.55 -9.17 -1.52
C ASN A 57 5.64 -10.40 -1.38
N GLU A 58 5.18 -10.71 -0.17
CA GLU A 58 4.20 -11.77 0.08
C GLU A 58 2.90 -11.53 -0.68
N ILE A 59 2.34 -10.32 -0.57
CA ILE A 59 1.10 -9.94 -1.26
C ILE A 59 1.25 -10.07 -2.78
N ASN A 60 2.36 -9.61 -3.35
CA ASN A 60 2.60 -9.68 -4.79
C ASN A 60 2.79 -11.11 -5.32
N LYS A 61 3.27 -12.03 -4.48
CA LYS A 61 3.46 -13.45 -4.83
C LYS A 61 2.23 -14.31 -4.56
N THR A 62 1.26 -13.80 -3.83
CA THR A 62 0.05 -14.54 -3.49
C THR A 62 -0.95 -14.47 -4.63
N GLU A 63 -1.52 -15.62 -4.99
CA GLU A 63 -2.52 -15.72 -6.05
C GLU A 63 -3.79 -14.95 -5.71
N ILE A 64 -4.49 -14.45 -6.72
CA ILE A 64 -5.67 -13.58 -6.54
C ILE A 64 -6.75 -14.27 -5.70
N ASP A 65 -7.01 -15.56 -5.92
CA ASP A 65 -8.01 -16.30 -5.16
C ASP A 65 -7.64 -16.43 -3.68
N GLN A 66 -6.34 -16.63 -3.40
CA GLN A 66 -5.82 -16.68 -2.04
C GLN A 66 -5.86 -15.30 -1.36
N LEU A 67 -5.55 -14.22 -2.10
CA LEU A 67 -5.69 -12.86 -1.59
C LEU A 67 -7.15 -12.53 -1.23
N ASN A 68 -8.12 -12.98 -2.03
CA ASN A 68 -9.54 -12.84 -1.72
C ASN A 68 -9.91 -13.59 -0.43
N GLN A 69 -9.41 -14.82 -0.26
CA GLN A 69 -9.61 -15.59 0.96
C GLN A 69 -9.02 -14.89 2.19
N ILE A 70 -7.77 -14.43 2.10
CA ILE A 70 -7.09 -13.69 3.19
C ILE A 70 -7.89 -12.43 3.55
N TYR A 71 -8.33 -11.67 2.54
CA TYR A 71 -9.11 -10.45 2.76
C TYR A 71 -10.42 -10.74 3.51
N ASN A 72 -11.17 -11.75 3.07
CA ASN A 72 -12.45 -12.12 3.69
C ASN A 72 -12.27 -12.69 5.11
N GLN A 73 -11.29 -13.57 5.32
CA GLN A 73 -10.98 -14.12 6.64
C GLN A 73 -10.60 -13.04 7.65
N ASN A 74 -9.83 -12.02 7.22
CA ASN A 74 -9.46 -10.91 8.10
C ASN A 74 -10.69 -10.05 8.48
N LEU A 75 -11.66 -9.89 7.57
CA LEU A 75 -12.92 -9.21 7.88
C LEU A 75 -13.79 -10.00 8.87
N GLU A 76 -13.94 -11.31 8.65
CA GLU A 76 -14.79 -12.18 9.49
C GLU A 76 -14.26 -12.31 10.91
N ASN A 77 -12.93 -12.39 11.08
CA ASN A 77 -12.32 -12.57 12.38
C ASN A 77 -12.25 -11.27 13.21
N ASN A 78 -12.78 -10.14 12.71
CA ASN A 78 -12.55 -8.79 13.26
C ASN A 78 -11.07 -8.51 13.58
N GLN A 79 -10.17 -9.25 12.94
CA GLN A 79 -8.76 -9.02 13.06
C GLN A 79 -8.50 -7.80 12.17
N ILE A 80 -8.48 -6.63 12.80
CA ILE A 80 -7.93 -5.38 12.23
C ILE A 80 -6.40 -5.55 12.14
N ASN A 81 -5.96 -6.66 11.56
CA ASN A 81 -4.60 -6.96 11.30
C ASN A 81 -4.11 -5.96 10.27
N THR A 82 -2.95 -5.41 10.58
CA THR A 82 -2.14 -4.62 9.69
C THR A 82 -2.04 -5.34 8.34
N GLY A 83 -2.25 -4.66 7.22
CA GLY A 83 -2.08 -5.26 5.88
C GLY A 83 -3.34 -5.47 5.04
N ASN A 84 -4.54 -5.49 5.62
CA ASN A 84 -5.76 -5.69 4.85
C ASN A 84 -5.97 -4.60 3.78
N GLY A 85 -5.56 -3.36 4.07
CA GLY A 85 -5.58 -2.27 3.10
C GLY A 85 -4.68 -2.52 1.89
N LEU A 86 -3.48 -3.07 2.08
CA LEU A 86 -2.57 -3.40 0.97
C LEU A 86 -3.07 -4.60 0.16
N VAL A 87 -3.67 -5.60 0.82
CA VAL A 87 -4.33 -6.73 0.13
C VAL A 87 -5.49 -6.22 -0.73
N LEU A 88 -6.34 -5.37 -0.16
CA LEU A 88 -7.45 -4.74 -0.88
C LEU A 88 -6.96 -3.92 -2.09
N CYS A 89 -5.87 -3.16 -1.90
CA CYS A 89 -5.23 -2.43 -2.97
C CYS A 89 -4.74 -3.35 -4.08
N LYS A 90 -4.05 -4.45 -3.72
CA LYS A 90 -3.56 -5.46 -4.69
C LYS A 90 -4.72 -6.04 -5.50
N LEU A 91 -5.79 -6.46 -4.84
CA LEU A 91 -7.00 -7.02 -5.47
C LEU A 91 -7.70 -6.04 -6.43
N LYS A 92 -7.52 -4.72 -6.24
CA LYS A 92 -8.13 -3.69 -7.09
C LYS A 92 -7.19 -3.20 -8.20
N SER A 93 -5.88 -3.36 -8.03
CA SER A 93 -4.83 -2.94 -8.95
C SER A 93 -4.61 -3.95 -10.07
N THR A 94 -3.96 -3.52 -11.16
CA THR A 94 -3.65 -4.38 -12.30
C THR A 94 -2.20 -4.87 -12.30
N LYS A 95 -1.34 -4.27 -11.49
CA LYS A 95 0.10 -4.57 -11.42
C LYS A 95 0.52 -5.00 -10.02
N ASN A 96 1.81 -5.27 -9.86
CA ASN A 96 2.40 -5.42 -8.53
C ASN A 96 2.40 -4.09 -7.79
N ILE A 97 2.30 -4.17 -6.46
CA ILE A 97 2.54 -3.02 -5.59
C ILE A 97 4.05 -2.82 -5.55
N TYR A 98 4.50 -1.61 -5.82
CA TYR A 98 5.93 -1.27 -5.78
C TYR A 98 6.22 -0.44 -4.55
N ILE A 99 7.38 -0.70 -3.93
CA ILE A 99 7.93 0.12 -2.86
C ILE A 99 9.33 0.58 -3.25
N TYR A 100 9.55 1.89 -3.11
CA TYR A 100 10.82 2.56 -3.27
C TYR A 100 11.21 3.18 -1.94
N TYR A 101 12.50 3.39 -1.71
CA TYR A 101 12.95 4.11 -0.53
C TYR A 101 14.27 4.82 -0.80
N SER A 102 14.50 5.89 -0.05
CA SER A 102 15.79 6.58 0.03
C SER A 102 16.19 6.77 1.48
N GLU A 103 17.46 6.55 1.78
CA GLU A 103 18.00 6.84 3.11
C GLU A 103 17.95 8.35 3.37
N THR A 104 17.69 8.73 4.61
CA THR A 104 17.69 10.13 5.04
C THR A 104 18.74 10.37 6.11
N SER A 105 18.39 10.19 7.38
CA SER A 105 19.25 10.32 8.56
C SER A 105 18.66 9.53 9.74
N ASN A 106 19.45 9.30 10.78
CA ASN A 106 18.99 8.83 12.11
C ASN A 106 17.88 7.76 12.08
N ASN A 107 18.17 6.55 11.60
CA ASN A 107 17.24 5.41 11.57
C ASN A 107 15.92 5.65 10.82
N LEU A 108 15.78 6.72 10.03
CA LEU A 108 14.61 7.02 9.22
C LEU A 108 14.90 6.85 7.72
N VAL A 109 13.87 6.48 6.99
CA VAL A 109 13.86 6.40 5.52
C VAL A 109 12.63 7.12 4.99
N GLU A 110 12.74 7.71 3.81
CA GLU A 110 11.55 8.06 3.03
C GLU A 110 11.18 6.87 2.17
N SER A 111 9.99 6.30 2.39
CA SER A 111 9.41 5.28 1.52
C SER A 111 8.40 5.91 0.55
N ARG A 112 8.24 5.28 -0.61
CA ARG A 112 7.16 5.55 -1.55
C ARG A 112 6.52 4.23 -1.97
N ILE A 113 5.22 4.10 -1.78
CA ILE A 113 4.44 2.94 -2.25
C ILE A 113 3.62 3.38 -3.46
N ASP A 114 3.72 2.65 -4.56
CA ASP A 114 3.00 2.91 -5.81
C ASP A 114 1.99 1.78 -6.10
N ILE A 115 0.75 2.16 -6.38
CA ILE A 115 -0.34 1.27 -6.82
C ILE A 115 -0.85 1.75 -8.18
N THR A 116 -0.79 0.87 -9.18
CA THR A 116 -1.15 1.19 -10.56
C THR A 116 -2.50 0.60 -10.97
N PHE A 117 -3.30 1.39 -11.67
CA PHE A 117 -4.58 1.00 -12.27
C PHE A 117 -4.58 1.35 -13.76
N GLU A 118 -4.70 0.35 -14.62
CA GLU A 118 -4.84 0.57 -16.07
C GLU A 118 -6.20 1.19 -16.42
N LYS A 119 -6.20 2.17 -17.30
CA LYS A 119 -7.40 2.77 -17.89
C LYS A 119 -7.99 1.80 -18.90
N LEU A 120 -8.79 0.85 -18.42
CA LEU A 120 -9.70 0.08 -19.28
C LEU A 120 -10.74 1.00 -19.91
#